data_AF-A0A9D5BQ80-F1
#
_entry.id   AF-A0A9D5BQ80-F1
#
_cell.length_a   1.000
_cell.length_b   1.000
_cell.length_c   1.000
_cell.angle_alpha   90.00
_cell.angle_beta   90.00
_cell.angle_gamma   90.00
#
_symmetry.space_group_name_H-M   'P 1'
#
loop_
_entity.id
_entity.type
_entity.pdbx_description
1 polymer ?
#
loop_
_entity_poly.entity_id
_entity_poly.type
_entity_poly.pdbx_seq_one_letter_code
_entity_poly.pdbx_strand_id
1 'polypeptide(L)'
;MKISYTSNRFLLFIIFTACLCLYFAIQKKNPDENEDILIIPSKFEIPTSKYTSVSSLILDKLPNEDDVIELFQVWKKEHGRVYKDLGEMVRKFEIFVSNLEYIVESNAKRESPHSSVVGLNNFADVSSTEFREKYMTLKTDAMDILNDDDNVEDVTCSNPPATLDWRANGAVTPVKDQGECGSCWAFSSVAAIEGIVQIKTGTFVSLSEQ
;
A
#
# COMPACT_ATOMS: atom_id res chain seq x y z
N MET A 1 15.50 -23.77 -17.06
CA MET A 1 15.01 -22.55 -17.74
C MET A 1 15.85 -21.39 -17.23
N LYS A 2 16.72 -20.81 -18.08
CA LYS A 2 17.73 -19.83 -17.68
C LYS A 2 17.07 -18.46 -17.51
N ILE A 3 17.11 -17.90 -16.30
CA ILE A 3 16.74 -16.51 -16.04
C ILE A 3 17.90 -15.65 -16.56
N SER A 4 17.63 -14.87 -17.62
CA SER A 4 18.64 -14.06 -18.31
C SER A 4 18.97 -12.80 -17.52
N TYR A 5 20.26 -12.62 -17.22
CA TYR A 5 20.88 -11.49 -16.52
C TYR A 5 20.97 -10.22 -17.38
N THR A 6 19.87 -9.82 -18.04
CA THR A 6 19.83 -8.61 -18.90
C THR A 6 19.23 -7.38 -18.20
N SER A 7 18.56 -7.54 -17.06
CA SER A 7 17.91 -6.43 -16.33
C SER A 7 18.90 -5.50 -15.58
N ASN A 8 20.09 -5.99 -15.26
CA ASN A 8 21.02 -5.27 -14.37
C ASN A 8 21.68 -4.04 -15.02
N ARG A 9 21.87 -4.02 -16.34
CA ARG A 9 22.45 -2.86 -17.05
C ARG A 9 21.47 -1.70 -17.21
N PHE A 10 20.17 -2.01 -17.29
CA PHE A 10 19.11 -1.02 -17.40
C PHE A 10 18.88 -0.34 -16.04
N LEU A 11 18.82 -1.12 -14.96
CA LEU A 11 18.73 -0.64 -13.58
C LEU A 11 19.97 0.19 -13.17
N LEU A 12 21.17 -0.27 -13.53
CA LEU A 12 22.41 0.49 -13.29
C LEU A 12 22.44 1.81 -14.06
N PHE A 13 21.93 1.86 -15.30
CA PHE A 13 21.81 3.12 -16.04
C PHE A 13 20.80 4.07 -15.38
N ILE A 14 19.65 3.56 -14.92
CA ILE A 14 18.62 4.32 -14.19
C ILE A 14 19.20 4.91 -12.89
N ILE A 15 19.95 4.12 -12.11
CA ILE A 15 20.60 4.62 -10.90
C ILE A 15 21.66 5.65 -11.27
N PHE A 16 22.45 5.44 -12.32
CA PHE A 16 23.52 6.36 -12.70
C PHE A 16 22.98 7.68 -13.26
N THR A 17 21.92 7.66 -14.07
CA THR A 17 21.31 8.88 -14.63
C THR A 17 20.47 9.62 -13.60
N ALA A 18 19.71 8.93 -12.74
CA ALA A 18 18.99 9.56 -11.64
C ALA A 18 19.97 10.14 -10.60
N CYS A 19 21.05 9.43 -10.26
CA CYS A 19 22.12 9.97 -9.42
C CYS A 19 22.86 11.12 -10.08
N LEU A 20 23.14 11.09 -11.40
CA LEU A 20 23.75 12.23 -12.09
C LEU A 20 22.82 13.44 -12.12
N CYS A 21 21.52 13.27 -12.39
CA CYS A 21 20.55 14.36 -12.41
C CYS A 21 20.37 14.98 -11.02
N LEU A 22 20.33 14.15 -9.96
CA LEU A 22 20.31 14.62 -8.58
C LEU A 22 21.65 15.27 -8.18
N TYR A 23 22.77 14.69 -8.58
CA TYR A 23 24.12 15.23 -8.33
C TYR A 23 24.32 16.58 -9.04
N PHE A 24 23.94 16.72 -10.31
CA PHE A 24 24.00 17.99 -11.04
C PHE A 24 22.98 19.01 -10.54
N ALA A 25 21.82 18.59 -10.03
CA ALA A 25 20.89 19.47 -9.33
C ALA A 25 21.49 20.00 -8.01
N ILE A 26 22.32 19.20 -7.32
CA ILE A 26 23.06 19.60 -6.12
C ILE A 26 24.27 20.49 -6.47
N GLN A 27 25.03 20.16 -7.52
CA GLN A 27 26.24 20.89 -7.94
C GLN A 27 25.96 22.20 -8.70
N LYS A 28 24.72 22.46 -9.14
CA LYS A 28 24.31 23.78 -9.64
C LYS A 28 24.19 24.84 -8.54
N LYS A 29 24.33 24.47 -7.27
CA LYS A 29 24.49 25.39 -6.15
C LYS A 29 25.99 25.68 -6.00
N ASN A 30 26.38 26.91 -6.38
CA ASN A 30 27.77 27.39 -6.44
C ASN A 30 28.59 27.07 -5.17
N PRO A 31 29.91 26.83 -5.31
CA PRO A 31 30.79 26.48 -4.20
C PRO A 31 31.37 27.76 -3.58
N ASP A 32 30.78 28.24 -2.50
CA ASP A 32 31.57 28.90 -1.47
C ASP A 32 30.78 29.07 -0.16
N GLU A 33 31.42 28.59 0.88
CA GLU A 33 31.31 28.91 2.31
C GLU A 33 30.01 28.74 3.12
N ASN A 34 30.24 27.99 4.21
CA ASN A 34 29.62 27.99 5.53
C ASN A 34 28.42 27.07 5.81
N GLU A 35 28.66 26.22 6.81
CA GLU A 35 27.73 25.35 7.52
C GLU A 35 26.53 26.14 8.01
N ASP A 36 25.37 25.93 7.38
CA ASP A 36 24.09 26.20 8.00
C ASP A 36 23.06 25.18 7.51
N ILE A 37 22.49 24.50 8.49
CA ILE A 37 21.28 23.66 8.52
C ILE A 37 20.53 23.59 7.18
N LEU A 38 20.33 22.37 6.68
CA LEU A 38 19.50 22.03 5.51
C LEU A 38 18.06 22.59 5.65
N ILE A 39 17.87 23.87 5.36
CA ILE A 39 16.58 24.44 5.01
C ILE A 39 16.37 24.11 3.53
N ILE A 40 15.59 23.05 3.28
CA ILE A 40 15.01 22.81 1.96
C ILE A 40 14.11 24.02 1.67
N PRO A 41 14.42 24.88 0.67
CA PRO A 41 13.60 26.06 0.41
C PRO A 41 12.18 25.62 0.03
N SER A 42 11.19 26.11 0.76
CA SER A 42 9.76 25.75 0.63
C SER A 42 9.11 26.23 -0.68
N LYS A 43 9.89 26.59 -1.69
CA LYS A 43 9.42 27.11 -2.99
C LYS A 43 10.33 26.64 -4.10
N PHE A 44 10.35 25.33 -4.33
CA PHE A 44 10.56 24.83 -5.67
C PHE A 44 9.16 24.60 -6.26
N GLU A 45 8.70 25.53 -7.09
CA GLU A 45 7.47 25.33 -7.85
C GLU A 45 7.73 24.17 -8.82
N ILE A 46 7.23 22.99 -8.44
CA ILE A 46 7.24 21.79 -9.27
C ILE A 46 6.43 22.13 -10.53
N PRO A 47 6.96 21.91 -11.75
CA PRO A 47 6.18 22.01 -12.98
C PRO A 47 4.86 21.25 -12.78
N THR A 48 3.74 21.84 -13.21
CA THR A 48 2.39 21.26 -13.06
C THR A 48 2.41 19.79 -13.43
N SER A 49 2.30 18.94 -12.42
CA SER A 49 2.45 17.50 -12.57
C SER A 49 1.41 16.98 -13.56
N LYS A 50 1.80 16.10 -14.49
CA LYS A 50 0.88 15.39 -15.38
C LYS A 50 -0.15 14.59 -14.58
N TYR A 51 0.22 14.17 -13.38
CA TYR A 51 -0.62 13.42 -12.46
C TYR A 51 -1.06 14.30 -11.29
N THR A 52 -2.37 14.52 -11.17
CA THR A 52 -2.96 15.22 -10.02
C THR A 52 -3.18 14.27 -8.84
N SER A 53 -3.46 12.99 -9.10
CA SER A 53 -3.60 11.95 -8.09
C SER A 53 -3.38 10.54 -8.65
N VAL A 54 -2.83 9.64 -7.83
CA VAL A 54 -2.61 8.24 -8.21
C VAL A 54 -3.82 7.34 -7.98
N SER A 55 -4.77 7.73 -7.12
CA SER A 55 -5.96 6.93 -6.82
C SER A 55 -6.96 6.86 -7.97
N SER A 56 -6.89 7.80 -8.91
CA SER A 56 -7.73 7.85 -10.11
C SER A 56 -7.07 7.28 -11.37
N LEU A 57 -5.83 6.78 -11.26
CA LEU A 57 -5.07 6.28 -12.40
C LEU A 57 -5.46 4.84 -12.74
N ILE A 58 -6.08 4.66 -13.91
CA ILE A 58 -6.21 3.34 -14.54
C ILE A 58 -4.97 3.13 -15.41
N LEU A 59 -4.04 2.32 -14.92
CA LEU A 59 -2.77 2.02 -15.58
C LEU A 59 -2.96 0.83 -16.54
N ASP A 60 -3.41 1.13 -17.76
CA ASP A 60 -3.57 0.12 -18.82
C ASP A 60 -2.25 -0.17 -19.55
N LYS A 61 -1.27 0.73 -19.43
CA LYS A 61 0.08 0.62 -20.01
C LYS A 61 1.11 1.27 -19.09
N LEU A 62 2.33 0.75 -19.13
CA LEU A 62 3.46 1.33 -18.41
C LEU A 62 3.78 2.73 -18.98
N PRO A 63 3.88 3.77 -18.11
CA PRO A 63 4.36 5.09 -18.53
C PRO A 63 5.83 5.05 -18.96
N ASN A 64 6.30 6.10 -19.64
CA ASN A 64 7.71 6.26 -19.94
C ASN A 64 8.54 6.57 -18.67
N GLU A 65 9.86 6.55 -18.77
CA GLU A 65 10.75 6.71 -17.61
C GLU A 65 10.52 8.01 -16.83
N ASP A 66 10.40 9.15 -17.52
CA ASP A 66 10.16 10.45 -16.89
C ASP A 66 8.79 10.48 -16.18
N ASP A 67 7.76 9.91 -16.81
CA ASP A 67 6.41 9.79 -16.24
C ASP A 67 6.42 8.89 -14.98
N VAL A 68 7.21 7.81 -14.94
CA VAL A 68 7.30 6.91 -13.78
C VAL A 68 7.99 7.60 -12.60
N ILE A 69 9.03 8.38 -12.85
CA ILE A 69 9.71 9.17 -11.81
C ILE A 69 8.74 10.19 -11.22
N GLU A 70 8.04 10.94 -12.07
CA GLU A 70 7.04 11.91 -11.66
C GLU A 70 5.91 11.24 -10.84
N LEU A 71 5.40 10.10 -11.34
CA LEU A 71 4.36 9.33 -10.68
C LEU A 71 4.79 8.86 -9.27
N PHE A 72 6.03 8.43 -9.11
CA PHE A 72 6.57 8.06 -7.80
C PHE A 72 6.64 9.26 -6.85
N GLN A 73 7.01 10.45 -7.32
CA GLN A 73 7.03 11.65 -6.46
C GLN A 73 5.62 12.06 -6.03
N VAL A 74 4.64 12.00 -6.93
CA VAL A 74 3.22 12.26 -6.61
C VAL A 74 2.72 11.22 -5.61
N TRP A 75 2.93 9.93 -5.89
CA TRP A 75 2.52 8.85 -5.00
C TRP A 75 3.12 9.01 -3.60
N LYS A 76 4.43 9.29 -3.49
CA LYS A 76 5.09 9.54 -2.20
C LYS A 76 4.46 10.68 -1.44
N LYS A 77 4.17 11.79 -2.13
CA LYS A 77 3.55 12.97 -1.51
C LYS A 77 2.15 12.65 -0.98
N GLU A 78 1.33 11.97 -1.78
CA GLU A 78 -0.03 11.59 -1.40
C GLU A 78 -0.06 10.61 -0.22
N HIS A 79 0.89 9.69 -0.16
CA HIS A 79 0.96 8.65 0.88
C HIS A 79 1.93 9.01 2.03
N GLY A 80 2.41 10.26 2.09
CA GLY A 80 3.28 10.76 3.16
C GLY A 80 4.61 10.03 3.31
N ARG A 81 5.17 9.50 2.22
CA ARG A 81 6.35 8.63 2.24
C ARG A 81 7.64 9.43 2.42
N VAL A 82 8.36 9.12 3.50
CA VAL A 82 9.68 9.67 3.82
C VAL A 82 10.67 8.51 3.95
N TYR A 83 11.83 8.64 3.31
CA TYR A 83 12.90 7.64 3.34
C TYR A 83 14.10 8.19 4.10
N LYS A 84 14.82 7.31 4.78
CA LYS A 84 15.99 7.61 5.62
C LYS A 84 17.13 8.23 4.81
N ASP A 85 17.40 7.67 3.63
CA ASP A 85 18.52 8.08 2.78
C ASP A 85 18.25 7.77 1.30
N LEU A 86 19.15 8.24 0.43
CA LEU A 86 19.05 8.03 -1.02
C LEU A 86 19.08 6.54 -1.39
N GLY A 87 19.85 5.72 -0.65
CA GLY A 87 19.94 4.29 -0.91
C GLY A 87 18.64 3.55 -0.61
N GLU A 88 17.93 3.93 0.46
CA GLU A 88 16.57 3.46 0.70
C GLU A 88 15.60 3.94 -0.37
N MET A 89 15.64 5.22 -0.74
CA MET A 89 14.76 5.77 -1.77
C MET A 89 14.92 5.04 -3.11
N VAL A 90 16.15 4.73 -3.52
CA VAL A 90 16.43 3.97 -4.75
C VAL A 90 15.82 2.56 -4.67
N ARG A 91 16.05 1.82 -3.57
CA ARG A 91 15.45 0.49 -3.39
C ARG A 91 13.92 0.52 -3.39
N LYS A 92 13.32 1.52 -2.74
CA LYS A 92 11.87 1.70 -2.68
C LYS A 92 11.29 2.10 -4.05
N PHE A 93 12.02 2.88 -4.83
CA PHE A 93 11.66 3.18 -6.21
C PHE A 93 11.70 1.92 -7.10
N GLU A 94 12.72 1.07 -6.98
CA GLU A 94 12.80 -0.20 -7.73
C GLU A 94 11.62 -1.12 -7.43
N ILE A 95 11.24 -1.24 -6.15
CA ILE A 95 10.04 -1.99 -5.74
C ILE A 95 8.77 -1.36 -6.32
N PHE A 96 8.67 -0.04 -6.27
CA PHE A 96 7.56 0.70 -6.86
C PHE A 96 7.39 0.43 -8.36
N VAL A 97 8.48 0.47 -9.12
CA VAL A 97 8.45 0.13 -10.56
C VAL A 97 8.01 -1.32 -10.76
N SER A 98 8.57 -2.27 -10.00
CA SER A 98 8.17 -3.68 -10.11
C SER A 98 6.68 -3.90 -9.80
N ASN A 99 6.13 -3.22 -8.79
CA ASN A 99 4.71 -3.28 -8.46
C ASN A 99 3.84 -2.59 -9.52
N LEU A 100 4.33 -1.52 -10.15
CA LEU A 100 3.66 -0.86 -11.25
C LEU A 100 3.53 -1.77 -12.49
N GLU A 101 4.59 -2.51 -12.82
CA GLU A 101 4.58 -3.54 -13.87
C GLU A 101 3.54 -4.63 -13.57
N TYR A 102 3.52 -5.13 -12.33
CA TYR A 102 2.53 -6.11 -11.88
C TYR A 102 1.10 -5.58 -12.02
N ILE A 103 0.85 -4.31 -11.70
CA ILE A 103 -0.47 -3.69 -11.81
C ILE A 103 -0.95 -3.68 -13.27
N VAL A 104 -0.10 -3.21 -14.18
CA VAL A 104 -0.41 -3.14 -15.62
C VAL A 104 -0.68 -4.53 -16.17
N GLU A 105 0.19 -5.50 -15.88
CA GLU A 105 0.04 -6.88 -16.37
C GLU A 105 -1.22 -7.56 -15.83
N SER A 106 -1.51 -7.39 -14.53
CA SER A 106 -2.67 -8.02 -13.89
C SER A 106 -3.98 -7.43 -14.40
N ASN A 107 -4.05 -6.11 -14.57
CA ASN A 107 -5.24 -5.45 -15.08
C ASN A 107 -5.50 -5.77 -16.56
N ALA A 108 -4.45 -5.96 -17.37
CA ALA A 108 -4.58 -6.36 -18.77
C ALA A 108 -5.11 -7.80 -18.96
N LYS A 109 -4.93 -8.67 -17.96
CA LYS A 109 -5.37 -10.08 -17.99
C LYS A 109 -6.82 -10.29 -17.55
N ARG A 110 -7.56 -9.23 -17.23
CA ARG A 110 -8.94 -9.33 -16.76
C ARG A 110 -9.87 -9.82 -17.86
N GLU A 111 -10.63 -10.86 -17.57
CA GLU A 111 -11.58 -11.47 -18.52
C GLU A 111 -12.97 -10.83 -18.47
N SER A 112 -13.28 -10.10 -17.39
CA SER A 112 -14.58 -9.45 -17.19
C SER A 112 -14.42 -8.04 -16.60
N PRO A 113 -15.29 -7.09 -16.98
CA PRO A 113 -15.38 -5.79 -16.30
C PRO A 113 -15.65 -5.88 -14.80
N HIS A 114 -16.16 -7.02 -14.31
CA HIS A 114 -16.46 -7.27 -12.89
C HIS A 114 -15.32 -7.98 -12.15
N SER A 115 -14.25 -8.38 -12.84
CA SER A 115 -13.03 -8.90 -12.21
C SER A 115 -12.37 -7.81 -11.38
N SER A 116 -11.68 -8.20 -10.31
CA SER A 116 -10.91 -7.29 -9.46
C SER A 116 -9.87 -6.52 -10.28
N VAL A 117 -9.59 -5.29 -9.84
CA VAL A 117 -8.52 -4.44 -10.36
C VAL A 117 -7.50 -4.22 -9.26
N VAL A 118 -6.24 -4.12 -9.65
CA VAL A 118 -5.14 -3.72 -8.76
C VAL A 118 -4.71 -2.30 -9.11
N GLY A 119 -4.15 -1.58 -8.14
CA GLY A 119 -3.76 -0.18 -8.32
C GLY A 119 -2.73 0.28 -7.29
N LEU A 120 -2.23 1.49 -7.48
CA LEU A 120 -1.23 2.10 -6.60
C LEU A 120 -1.89 2.49 -5.27
N ASN A 121 -1.58 1.73 -4.23
CA ASN A 121 -2.05 1.96 -2.86
C ASN A 121 -0.86 2.26 -1.93
N ASN A 122 -1.12 2.32 -0.62
CA ASN A 122 -0.10 2.53 0.41
C ASN A 122 1.10 1.57 0.27
N PHE A 123 0.92 0.35 -0.24
CA PHE A 123 1.97 -0.67 -0.28
C PHE A 123 2.75 -0.72 -1.60
N ALA A 124 2.60 0.29 -2.47
CA ALA A 124 3.24 0.27 -3.78
C ALA A 124 4.79 0.24 -3.70
N ASP A 125 5.42 0.70 -2.62
CA ASP A 125 6.88 0.60 -2.40
C ASP A 125 7.29 -0.54 -1.45
N VAL A 126 6.40 -1.50 -1.21
CA VAL A 126 6.63 -2.66 -0.34
C VAL A 126 6.68 -3.92 -1.19
N SER A 127 7.74 -4.72 -1.03
CA SER A 127 7.83 -6.01 -1.72
C SER A 127 6.88 -7.02 -1.09
N SER A 128 6.51 -8.08 -1.82
CA SER A 128 5.64 -9.14 -1.27
C SER A 128 6.24 -9.80 -0.02
N THR A 129 7.56 -9.96 0.04
CA THR A 129 8.28 -10.48 1.21
C THR A 129 8.19 -9.51 2.39
N GLU A 130 8.51 -8.23 2.18
CA GLU A 130 8.38 -7.20 3.22
C GLU A 130 6.93 -7.10 3.72
N PHE A 131 5.95 -7.18 2.80
CA PHE A 131 4.54 -7.10 3.14
C PHE A 131 4.13 -8.23 4.09
N ARG A 132 4.53 -9.46 3.74
CA ARG A 132 4.24 -10.65 4.57
C ARG A 132 4.90 -10.55 5.95
N GLU A 133 6.16 -10.13 6.00
CA GLU A 133 6.94 -10.06 7.24
C GLU A 133 6.48 -8.95 8.19
N LYS A 134 5.82 -7.90 7.68
CA LYS A 134 5.37 -6.76 8.49
C LYS A 134 3.88 -6.80 8.81
N TYR A 135 3.04 -7.14 7.83
CA TYR A 135 1.58 -7.00 7.94
C TYR A 135 0.85 -8.34 8.10
N MET A 136 1.50 -9.48 7.81
CA MET A 136 0.92 -10.83 7.91
C MET A 136 1.56 -11.66 9.04
N THR A 137 1.72 -11.06 10.21
CA THR A 137 2.49 -11.62 11.34
C THR A 137 1.65 -12.30 12.42
N LEU A 138 0.44 -12.77 12.06
CA LEU A 138 -0.42 -13.52 12.97
C LEU A 138 0.32 -14.77 13.49
N LYS A 139 0.39 -14.93 14.81
CA LYS A 139 0.93 -16.13 15.44
C LYS A 139 -0.20 -17.15 15.61
N THR A 140 -0.11 -18.27 14.89
CA THR A 140 -1.11 -19.34 14.90
C THR A 140 -0.80 -20.46 15.89
N ASP A 141 0.26 -20.31 16.70
CA ASP A 141 0.74 -21.36 17.62
C ASP A 141 -0.31 -21.78 18.68
N ALA A 142 -1.38 -21.00 18.86
CA ALA A 142 -2.50 -21.31 19.75
C ALA A 142 -3.70 -21.99 19.05
N MET A 143 -3.68 -22.15 17.72
CA MET A 143 -4.81 -22.70 16.97
C MET A 143 -5.00 -24.21 17.12
N ASP A 144 -3.98 -24.91 17.65
CA ASP A 144 -4.00 -26.36 17.89
C ASP A 144 -4.85 -26.79 19.11
N ILE A 145 -5.52 -25.85 19.79
CA ILE A 145 -6.24 -26.12 21.06
C ILE A 145 -7.76 -26.38 20.85
N LEU A 146 -8.33 -26.13 19.68
CA LEU A 146 -9.79 -26.30 19.45
C LEU A 146 -10.18 -27.68 18.89
N ASN A 147 -9.59 -28.75 19.41
CA ASN A 147 -10.02 -30.12 19.12
C ASN A 147 -10.90 -30.73 20.22
N ASP A 148 -11.38 -29.93 21.17
CA ASP A 148 -12.22 -30.43 22.25
C ASP A 148 -13.59 -29.77 22.20
N ASP A 149 -14.57 -30.63 21.92
CA ASP A 149 -15.99 -30.54 22.23
C ASP A 149 -16.70 -29.22 21.90
N ASP A 150 -17.47 -29.19 20.80
CA ASP A 150 -18.64 -28.34 20.78
C ASP A 150 -19.72 -28.91 19.86
N ASN A 151 -20.88 -29.18 20.47
CA ASN A 151 -22.16 -29.31 19.80
C ASN A 151 -22.48 -27.98 19.13
N VAL A 152 -21.89 -27.72 17.96
CA VAL A 152 -22.29 -26.64 17.07
C VAL A 152 -23.71 -27.00 16.62
N GLU A 153 -24.72 -26.41 17.25
CA GLU A 153 -26.08 -26.48 16.73
C GLU A 153 -26.04 -25.94 15.30
N ASP A 154 -26.52 -26.76 14.35
CA ASP A 154 -26.64 -26.38 12.96
C ASP A 154 -27.76 -25.33 12.83
N VAL A 155 -27.42 -24.08 13.11
CA VAL A 155 -28.34 -22.95 13.00
C VAL A 155 -28.53 -22.63 11.51
N THR A 156 -29.48 -23.31 10.90
CA THR A 156 -29.89 -23.02 9.51
C THR A 156 -30.80 -21.79 9.48
N CYS A 157 -30.38 -20.76 8.74
CA CYS A 157 -31.26 -19.62 8.41
C CYS A 157 -32.16 -20.02 7.25
N SER A 158 -33.44 -20.33 7.50
CA SER A 158 -34.31 -20.92 6.48
C SER A 158 -34.70 -19.97 5.32
N ASN A 159 -34.46 -18.65 5.45
CA ASN A 159 -34.80 -17.67 4.43
C ASN A 159 -33.91 -16.41 4.52
N PRO A 160 -32.62 -16.49 4.15
CA PRO A 160 -31.73 -15.35 4.17
C PRO A 160 -32.08 -14.37 3.04
N PRO A 161 -31.78 -13.07 3.21
CA PRO A 161 -31.94 -12.10 2.13
C PRO A 161 -30.94 -12.40 1.00
N ALA A 162 -31.32 -12.07 -0.25
CA ALA A 162 -30.45 -12.27 -1.42
C ALA A 162 -29.15 -11.45 -1.35
N THR A 163 -29.17 -10.31 -0.65
CA THR A 163 -27.99 -9.48 -0.36
C THR A 163 -28.12 -8.90 1.04
N LEU A 164 -27.01 -8.73 1.74
CA LEU A 164 -26.95 -8.12 3.07
C LEU A 164 -25.67 -7.30 3.19
N ASP A 165 -25.80 -6.04 3.61
CA ASP A 165 -24.68 -5.15 3.87
C ASP A 165 -24.88 -4.44 5.22
N TRP A 166 -24.20 -4.94 6.26
CA TRP A 166 -24.29 -4.39 7.62
C TRP A 166 -23.84 -2.93 7.72
N ARG A 167 -23.08 -2.40 6.75
CA ARG A 167 -22.71 -0.98 6.71
C ARG A 167 -23.96 -0.11 6.50
N ALA A 168 -24.89 -0.55 5.65
CA ALA A 168 -26.15 0.15 5.42
C ALA A 168 -27.06 0.15 6.67
N ASN A 169 -26.81 -0.78 7.59
CA ASN A 169 -27.49 -0.91 8.88
C ASN A 169 -26.78 -0.16 10.03
N GLY A 170 -25.67 0.54 9.75
CA GLY A 170 -24.87 1.23 10.75
C GLY A 170 -24.07 0.31 11.68
N ALA A 171 -24.02 -1.00 11.40
CA ALA A 171 -23.40 -2.03 12.25
C ALA A 171 -21.93 -2.30 11.88
N VAL A 172 -21.27 -1.34 11.25
CA VAL A 172 -19.85 -1.42 10.87
C VAL A 172 -19.22 -0.05 11.10
N THR A 173 -18.14 -0.01 11.87
CA THR A 173 -17.38 1.22 12.13
C THR A 173 -16.53 1.62 10.91
N PRO A 174 -15.95 2.83 10.87
CA PRO A 174 -14.93 3.17 9.89
C PRO A 174 -13.79 2.15 9.88
N VAL A 175 -13.18 1.97 8.70
CA VAL A 175 -12.00 1.10 8.53
C VAL A 175 -10.85 1.65 9.38
N LYS A 176 -10.17 0.76 10.08
CA LYS A 176 -8.99 1.06 10.92
C LYS A 176 -7.72 0.48 10.30
N ASP A 177 -6.55 0.92 10.78
CA ASP A 177 -5.24 0.45 10.33
C ASP A 177 -4.50 -0.26 11.47
N GLN A 178 -4.16 -1.54 11.26
CA GLN A 178 -3.40 -2.34 12.24
C GLN A 178 -1.90 -1.99 12.27
N GLY A 179 -1.39 -1.29 11.25
CA GLY A 179 0.03 -1.03 11.05
C GLY A 179 0.86 -2.31 10.89
N GLU A 180 2.12 -2.26 11.32
CA GLU A 180 3.06 -3.39 11.26
C GLU A 180 2.89 -4.35 12.46
N CYS A 181 1.71 -4.37 13.08
CA CYS A 181 1.39 -5.25 14.21
C CYS A 181 0.57 -6.45 13.74
N GLY A 182 0.88 -7.65 14.22
CA GLY A 182 0.11 -8.88 13.99
C GLY A 182 -1.20 -8.92 14.78
N SER A 183 -1.90 -7.80 14.89
CA SER A 183 -3.09 -7.59 15.71
C SER A 183 -4.41 -7.79 14.97
N CYS A 184 -4.38 -8.23 13.71
CA CYS A 184 -5.58 -8.45 12.89
C CYS A 184 -6.66 -9.30 13.58
N TRP A 185 -6.28 -10.24 14.45
CA TRP A 185 -7.20 -11.03 15.28
C TRP A 185 -8.01 -10.15 16.25
N ALA A 186 -7.36 -9.18 16.90
CA ALA A 186 -8.02 -8.26 17.83
C ALA A 186 -9.00 -7.34 17.09
N PHE A 187 -8.58 -6.79 15.95
CA PHE A 187 -9.46 -6.00 15.07
C PHE A 187 -10.66 -6.82 14.59
N SER A 188 -10.46 -8.08 14.19
CA SER A 188 -11.55 -8.97 13.79
C SER A 188 -12.53 -9.25 14.92
N SER A 189 -12.04 -9.51 16.14
CA SER A 189 -12.90 -9.73 17.32
C SER A 189 -13.68 -8.48 17.70
N VAL A 190 -13.01 -7.32 17.73
CA VAL A 190 -13.62 -6.03 18.07
C VAL A 190 -14.73 -5.66 17.07
N ALA A 191 -14.46 -5.75 15.77
CA ALA A 191 -15.45 -5.42 14.74
C ALA A 191 -16.72 -6.28 14.84
N ALA A 192 -16.57 -7.57 15.17
CA ALA A 192 -17.71 -8.47 15.38
C ALA A 192 -18.54 -8.05 16.61
N ILE A 193 -17.88 -7.67 17.71
CA ILE A 193 -18.54 -7.22 18.94
C ILE A 193 -19.24 -5.87 18.72
N GLU A 194 -18.59 -4.91 18.07
CA GLU A 194 -19.18 -3.62 17.71
C GLU A 194 -20.46 -3.82 16.87
N GLY A 195 -20.41 -4.70 15.87
CA GLY A 195 -21.55 -5.02 15.02
C GLY A 195 -22.73 -5.61 15.80
N ILE A 196 -22.50 -6.61 16.65
CA ILE A 196 -23.60 -7.21 17.43
C ILE A 196 -24.17 -6.24 18.48
N VAL A 197 -23.34 -5.37 19.07
CA VAL A 197 -23.80 -4.31 19.98
C VAL A 197 -24.72 -3.35 19.25
N GLN A 198 -24.35 -2.88 18.05
CA GLN A 198 -25.22 -2.04 17.23
C GLN A 198 -26.54 -2.76 16.90
N ILE A 199 -26.49 -4.03 16.48
CA ILE A 199 -27.69 -4.80 16.11
C ILE A 199 -28.64 -4.99 17.29
N LYS A 200 -28.11 -5.26 18.48
CA LYS A 200 -28.92 -5.57 19.68
C LYS A 200 -29.42 -4.33 20.41
N THR A 201 -28.63 -3.27 20.44
CA THR A 201 -28.89 -2.10 21.30
C THR A 201 -29.20 -0.84 20.51
N GLY A 202 -28.91 -0.81 19.20
CA GLY A 202 -28.97 0.39 18.38
C GLY A 202 -27.84 1.40 18.67
N THR A 203 -26.91 1.08 19.57
CA THR A 203 -25.84 2.00 19.99
C THR A 203 -24.58 1.78 19.17
N PHE A 204 -24.11 2.87 18.55
CA PHE A 204 -22.85 2.87 17.82
C PHE A 204 -21.70 3.08 18.81
N VAL A 205 -20.83 2.08 18.91
CA VAL A 205 -19.65 2.12 19.77
C VAL A 205 -18.42 1.82 18.93
N SER A 206 -17.31 2.47 19.26
CA SER A 206 -15.99 2.02 18.82
C SER A 206 -15.20 1.54 20.02
N LEU A 207 -14.82 0.26 20.03
CA LEU A 207 -14.12 -0.41 21.11
C LEU A 207 -12.60 -0.40 20.87
N SER A 208 -11.84 -0.78 21.91
CA SER A 208 -10.38 -0.82 21.90
C SER A 208 -9.87 -2.18 21.40
N GLU A 209 -8.98 -2.16 20.41
CA GLU A 209 -8.16 -3.31 20.03
C GLU A 209 -6.90 -3.48 20.90
N GLN A 210 -6.54 -2.46 21.69
CA GLN A 210 -5.36 -2.38 22.57
C GLN A 210 -5.65 -2.94 23.96
#